data_AF-F0T166-F1
#
_entry.id   AF-F0T166-F1
#
_cell.length_a   1.000
_cell.length_b   1.000
_cell.length_c   1.000
_cell.angle_alpha   90.00
_cell.angle_beta   90.00
_cell.angle_gamma   90.00
#
_symmetry.space_group_name_H-M   'P 1'
#
loop_
_entity.id
_entity.type
_entity.pdbx_description
1 polymer ?
#
loop_
_entity_poly.entity_id
_entity_poly.type
_entity_poly.pdbx_seq_one_letter_code
_entity_poly.pdbx_strand_id
1 'polypeptide(L)'
;MYCTPEDIRSENELLRDTETFPDGTILPYIERSQTRIETKLSKRYRVPLAEPVPEIVKTIAVEMACGFVLIGETASRSIQEIINLGNSKIKRADTDLEELIEKGLIDSIPGIVMATAPGSDNRPQIGSTTPNKSPIEGALDW
;
A
#
# COMPACT_ATOMS: atom_id res chain seq x y z
N MET A 1 7.91 2.59 -10.21
CA MET A 1 6.81 1.70 -10.67
C MET A 1 7.08 0.35 -10.03
N TYR A 2 6.10 -0.30 -9.42
CA TYR A 2 6.38 -1.49 -8.57
C TYR A 2 6.57 -2.79 -9.35
N CYS A 3 6.15 -2.84 -10.60
CA CYS A 3 6.36 -3.96 -11.50
C CYS A 3 6.42 -3.47 -12.95
N THR A 4 6.86 -4.34 -13.86
CA THR A 4 6.96 -4.09 -15.30
C THR A 4 5.98 -4.99 -16.08
N PRO A 5 5.70 -4.67 -17.37
CA PRO A 5 4.93 -5.58 -18.22
C PRO A 5 5.54 -6.98 -18.33
N GLU A 6 6.87 -7.08 -18.35
CA GLU A 6 7.57 -8.37 -18.42
C GLU A 6 7.34 -9.24 -17.17
N ASP A 7 7.28 -8.64 -15.98
CA ASP A 7 6.96 -9.35 -14.73
C ASP A 7 5.55 -9.97 -14.80
N ILE A 8 4.59 -9.25 -15.37
CA ILE A 8 3.20 -9.72 -15.52
C ILE A 8 3.09 -10.88 -16.52
N ARG A 9 3.84 -10.82 -17.62
CA ARG A 9 3.89 -11.89 -18.62
C ARG A 9 4.56 -13.14 -18.06
N SER A 10 5.56 -12.96 -17.20
CA SER A 10 6.25 -14.06 -16.52
C SER A 10 5.34 -14.75 -15.50
N GLU A 11 4.47 -13.98 -14.83
CA GLU A 11 3.53 -14.46 -13.82
C GLU A 11 2.39 -15.32 -14.38
N ASN A 12 1.91 -15.08 -15.60
CA ASN A 12 0.78 -15.82 -16.15
C ASN A 12 0.92 -16.13 -17.64
N GLU A 13 0.82 -17.42 -17.97
CA GLU A 13 0.98 -17.92 -19.34
C GLU A 13 -0.05 -17.35 -20.32
N LEU A 14 -1.26 -17.03 -19.85
CA LEU A 14 -2.32 -16.44 -20.68
C LEU A 14 -1.96 -15.03 -21.16
N LEU A 15 -1.04 -14.34 -20.49
CA LEU A 15 -0.61 -12.98 -20.81
C LEU A 15 0.72 -12.92 -21.55
N ARG A 16 1.36 -14.07 -21.82
CA ARG A 16 2.71 -14.13 -22.45
C ARG A 16 2.74 -13.59 -23.87
N ASP A 17 1.65 -13.70 -24.61
CA ASP A 17 1.59 -13.24 -26.00
C ASP A 17 1.61 -11.72 -26.08
N THR A 18 2.72 -11.18 -26.60
CA THR A 18 2.95 -9.75 -26.78
C THR A 18 2.10 -9.14 -27.90
N GLU A 19 1.60 -9.94 -28.84
CA GLU A 19 0.71 -9.44 -29.91
C GLU A 19 -0.70 -9.20 -29.37
N THR A 20 -1.23 -10.15 -28.59
CA THR A 20 -2.55 -10.01 -27.94
C THR A 20 -2.51 -9.04 -26.75
N PHE A 21 -1.41 -9.04 -25.98
CA PHE A 21 -1.24 -8.21 -24.79
C PHE A 21 0.01 -7.33 -24.91
N PRO A 22 -0.02 -6.27 -25.75
CA PRO A 22 1.08 -5.34 -25.86
C PRO A 22 1.25 -4.52 -24.57
N ASP A 23 2.44 -3.93 -24.36
CA ASP A 23 2.74 -3.15 -23.15
C ASP A 23 1.71 -2.04 -22.91
N GLY A 24 1.27 -1.37 -23.98
CA GLY A 24 0.26 -0.30 -23.90
C GLY A 24 -1.07 -0.75 -23.29
N THR A 25 -1.43 -2.03 -23.41
CA THR A 25 -2.63 -2.60 -22.78
C THR A 25 -2.38 -2.93 -21.32
N ILE A 26 -1.17 -3.37 -20.96
CA ILE A 26 -0.82 -3.81 -19.60
C ILE A 26 -0.55 -2.62 -18.67
N LEU A 27 0.09 -1.56 -19.18
CA LEU A 27 0.53 -0.40 -18.40
C LEU A 27 -0.57 0.25 -17.54
N PRO A 28 -1.80 0.50 -18.05
CA PRO A 28 -2.88 1.07 -17.23
C PRO A 28 -3.25 0.19 -16.02
N TYR A 29 -3.14 -1.13 -16.15
CA TYR A 29 -3.42 -2.06 -15.05
C TYR A 29 -2.29 -2.08 -14.02
N ILE A 30 -1.04 -1.89 -14.45
CA ILE A 30 0.09 -1.67 -13.53
C ILE A 30 -0.13 -0.39 -12.72
N GLU A 31 -0.44 0.73 -13.38
CA GLU A 31 -0.68 2.01 -12.70
C GLU A 31 -1.85 1.92 -11.70
N ARG A 32 -2.91 1.21 -12.09
CA ARG A 32 -4.05 0.94 -11.21
C ARG A 32 -3.65 0.10 -9.99
N SER A 33 -2.83 -0.93 -10.18
CA SER A 33 -2.33 -1.76 -9.08
C SER A 33 -1.45 -0.96 -8.13
N GLN A 34 -0.54 -0.15 -8.65
CA GLN A 34 0.34 0.71 -7.87
C GLN A 34 -0.47 1.71 -7.05
N THR A 35 -1.45 2.39 -7.67
CA THR A 35 -2.33 3.35 -6.99
C THR A 35 -3.09 2.69 -5.83
N ARG A 36 -3.60 1.46 -6.02
CA ARG A 36 -4.32 0.71 -4.97
C ARG A 36 -3.39 0.32 -3.83
N ILE A 37 -2.18 -0.14 -4.15
CA ILE A 37 -1.16 -0.52 -3.17
C ILE A 37 -0.73 0.71 -2.36
N GLU A 38 -0.39 1.81 -3.02
CA GLU A 38 0.01 3.06 -2.37
C GLU A 38 -1.10 3.61 -1.48
N THR A 39 -2.36 3.55 -1.93
CA THR A 39 -3.52 3.98 -1.12
C THR A 39 -3.58 3.19 0.19
N LYS A 40 -3.36 1.88 0.16
CA LYS A 40 -3.36 1.04 1.36
C LYS A 40 -2.12 1.27 2.22
N LEU A 41 -0.94 1.33 1.62
CA LEU A 41 0.34 1.57 2.33
C LEU A 41 0.38 2.95 2.99
N SER A 42 -0.26 3.97 2.39
CA SER A 42 -0.29 5.35 2.90
C SER A 42 -0.83 5.46 4.32
N LYS A 43 -1.57 4.45 4.79
CA LYS A 43 -2.08 4.37 6.16
C LYS A 43 -0.98 4.26 7.22
N ARG A 44 0.18 3.67 6.88
CA ARG A 44 1.29 3.41 7.81
C ARG A 44 2.63 3.93 7.30
N TYR A 45 2.82 3.98 5.99
CA TYR A 45 4.10 4.30 5.35
C TYR A 45 3.98 5.55 4.48
N ARG A 46 5.11 6.25 4.32
CA ARG A 46 5.24 7.31 3.32
C ARG A 46 5.24 6.68 1.93
N VAL A 47 4.35 7.16 1.07
CA VAL A 47 4.23 6.73 -0.34
C VAL A 47 4.54 7.90 -1.29
N PRO A 48 5.06 7.63 -2.51
CA PRO A 48 5.51 6.33 -3.02
C PRO A 48 6.71 5.78 -2.21
N LEU A 49 6.86 4.46 -2.18
CA LEU A 49 7.99 3.84 -1.49
C LEU A 49 9.31 4.26 -2.13
N ALA A 50 10.36 4.42 -1.32
CA ALA A 50 11.70 4.70 -1.83
C ALA A 50 12.26 3.50 -2.59
N GLU A 51 13.05 3.76 -3.63
CA GLU A 51 13.79 2.71 -4.33
C GLU A 51 15.01 2.28 -3.50
N PRO A 52 15.32 0.97 -3.40
CA PRO A 52 14.63 -0.13 -4.05
C PRO A 52 13.31 -0.51 -3.37
N VAL A 53 12.25 -0.69 -4.17
CA VAL A 53 10.96 -1.19 -3.67
C VAL A 53 11.15 -2.60 -3.06
N PRO A 54 10.62 -2.89 -1.86
CA PRO A 54 10.73 -4.21 -1.26
C PRO A 54 10.15 -5.32 -2.15
N GLU A 55 10.85 -6.45 -2.25
CA GLU A 55 10.45 -7.58 -3.12
C GLU A 55 9.04 -8.12 -2.81
N ILE A 56 8.64 -8.10 -1.54
CA ILE A 56 7.28 -8.48 -1.14
C ILE A 56 6.22 -7.57 -1.76
N VAL A 57 6.49 -6.26 -1.86
CA VAL A 57 5.58 -5.28 -2.47
C VAL A 57 5.57 -5.45 -3.99
N LYS A 58 6.71 -5.76 -4.61
CA LYS A 58 6.77 -6.07 -6.05
C LYS A 58 5.93 -7.30 -6.38
N THR A 59 6.05 -8.38 -5.60
CA THR A 59 5.28 -9.61 -5.80
C THR A 59 3.77 -9.35 -5.71
N ILE A 60 3.35 -8.59 -4.70
CA ILE A 60 1.94 -8.16 -4.53
C ILE A 60 1.48 -7.32 -5.74
N ALA A 61 2.32 -6.40 -6.22
CA ALA A 61 2.02 -5.57 -7.40
C ALA A 61 1.84 -6.42 -8.66
N VAL A 62 2.70 -7.41 -8.88
CA VAL A 62 2.62 -8.34 -10.02
C VAL A 62 1.33 -9.17 -9.95
N GLU A 63 1.02 -9.81 -8.82
CA GLU A 63 -0.20 -10.62 -8.68
C GLU A 63 -1.46 -9.77 -8.88
N MET A 64 -1.50 -8.57 -8.29
CA MET A 64 -2.65 -7.66 -8.40
C MET A 64 -2.84 -7.13 -9.82
N ALA A 65 -1.77 -6.67 -10.47
CA ALA A 65 -1.82 -6.20 -11.85
C ALA A 65 -2.22 -7.32 -12.81
N CYS A 66 -1.64 -8.52 -12.64
CA CYS A 66 -2.02 -9.71 -13.42
C CYS A 66 -3.53 -10.00 -13.31
N GLY A 67 -4.07 -9.99 -12.08
CA GLY A 67 -5.51 -10.17 -11.87
C GLY A 67 -6.37 -9.11 -12.55
N PHE A 68 -5.93 -7.83 -12.54
CA PHE A 68 -6.63 -6.77 -13.25
C PHE A 68 -6.60 -6.93 -14.77
N VAL A 69 -5.45 -7.30 -15.36
CA VAL A 69 -5.35 -7.56 -16.81
C VAL A 69 -6.27 -8.71 -17.21
N LEU A 70 -6.23 -9.82 -16.48
CA LEU A 70 -7.08 -10.98 -16.75
C LEU A 70 -8.56 -10.59 -16.75
N ILE A 71 -9.04 -9.86 -15.75
CA ILE A 71 -10.44 -9.44 -15.70
C ILE A 71 -10.75 -8.42 -16.79
N GLY A 72 -9.92 -7.37 -16.94
CA GLY A 72 -10.20 -6.26 -17.84
C GLY A 72 -10.26 -6.68 -19.31
N GLU A 73 -9.29 -7.47 -19.76
CA GLU A 73 -9.18 -7.86 -21.17
C GLU A 73 -10.05 -9.06 -21.53
N THR A 74 -10.38 -9.94 -20.57
CA THR A 74 -11.19 -11.13 -20.84
C THR A 74 -12.65 -11.01 -20.41
N ALA A 75 -13.04 -9.92 -19.73
CA ALA A 75 -14.44 -9.66 -19.38
C ALA A 75 -15.37 -9.67 -20.60
N SER A 76 -14.90 -9.18 -21.74
CA SER A 76 -15.66 -9.18 -23.00
C SER A 76 -15.91 -10.58 -23.57
N ARG A 77 -15.08 -11.57 -23.20
CA ARG A 77 -15.16 -12.96 -23.66
C ARG A 77 -15.97 -13.85 -22.71
N SER A 78 -16.42 -13.32 -21.56
CA SER A 78 -17.25 -14.00 -20.56
C SER A 78 -16.71 -15.37 -20.11
N ILE A 79 -15.39 -15.55 -20.11
CA ILE A 79 -14.77 -16.81 -19.67
C ILE A 79 -14.73 -16.79 -18.14
N GLN A 80 -15.76 -17.35 -17.52
CA GLN A 80 -15.96 -17.34 -16.07
C GLN A 80 -14.74 -17.85 -15.29
N GLU A 81 -14.04 -18.84 -15.81
CA GLU A 81 -12.82 -19.40 -15.19
C GLU A 81 -11.69 -18.37 -15.09
N ILE A 82 -11.47 -17.57 -16.15
CA ILE A 82 -10.44 -16.52 -16.16
C ILE A 82 -10.84 -15.39 -15.21
N ILE A 83 -12.12 -15.02 -15.19
CA ILE A 83 -12.65 -14.02 -14.25
C ILE A 83 -12.45 -14.50 -12.80
N ASN A 84 -12.73 -15.78 -12.51
CA ASN A 84 -12.52 -16.37 -11.18
C ASN A 84 -11.03 -16.40 -10.80
N LEU A 85 -10.15 -16.74 -11.74
CA LEU A 85 -8.70 -16.72 -11.54
C LEU A 85 -8.21 -15.29 -11.24
N GLY A 86 -8.63 -14.30 -12.03
CA GLY A 86 -8.27 -12.90 -11.82
C GLY A 86 -8.75 -12.37 -10.47
N ASN A 87 -9.98 -12.68 -10.07
CA ASN A 87 -10.52 -12.30 -8.77
C ASN A 87 -9.76 -12.97 -7.61
N SER A 88 -9.40 -14.25 -7.77
CA SER A 88 -8.59 -14.97 -6.78
C SER A 88 -7.23 -14.32 -6.59
N LYS A 89 -6.54 -13.94 -7.68
CA LYS A 89 -5.25 -13.22 -7.63
C LYS A 89 -5.38 -11.87 -6.93
N ILE A 90 -6.38 -11.06 -7.29
CA ILE A 90 -6.59 -9.75 -6.64
C ILE A 90 -6.87 -9.91 -5.14
N LYS A 91 -7.74 -10.85 -4.77
CA LYS A 91 -8.09 -11.10 -3.37
C LYS A 91 -6.90 -11.57 -2.55
N ARG A 92 -6.07 -12.44 -3.11
CA ARG A 92 -4.83 -12.89 -2.47
C ARG A 92 -3.87 -11.73 -2.25
N ALA A 93 -3.55 -10.97 -3.31
CA ALA A 93 -2.68 -9.81 -3.22
C ALA A 93 -3.19 -8.74 -2.23
N ASP A 94 -4.51 -8.53 -2.16
CA ASP A 94 -5.12 -7.64 -1.16
C ASP A 94 -4.94 -8.14 0.28
N THR A 95 -5.07 -9.45 0.49
CA THR A 95 -4.92 -10.10 1.80
C THR A 95 -3.47 -10.03 2.26
N ASP A 96 -2.53 -10.37 1.37
CA ASP A 96 -1.10 -10.32 1.65
C ASP A 96 -0.64 -8.88 1.96
N LEU A 97 -1.21 -7.89 1.27
CA LEU A 97 -0.95 -6.48 1.55
C LEU A 97 -1.49 -6.03 2.91
N GLU A 98 -2.67 -6.51 3.29
CA GLU A 98 -3.25 -6.23 4.61
C GLU A 98 -2.40 -6.86 5.72
N GLU A 99 -1.99 -8.11 5.55
CA GLU A 99 -1.11 -8.82 6.48
C GLU A 99 0.26 -8.13 6.62
N LEU A 100 0.84 -7.68 5.49
CA LEU A 100 2.09 -6.93 5.45
C LEU A 100 1.99 -5.65 6.30
N ILE A 101 0.91 -4.89 6.14
CA ILE A 101 0.67 -3.65 6.87
C ILE A 101 0.40 -3.91 8.34
N GLU A 102 -0.38 -4.93 8.68
CA GLU A 102 -0.75 -5.27 10.06
C GLU A 102 0.48 -5.73 10.85
N LYS A 103 1.24 -6.68 10.28
CA LYS A 103 2.43 -7.26 10.93
C LYS A 103 3.68 -6.39 10.82
N GLY A 104 3.64 -5.31 10.04
CA GLY A 104 4.78 -4.40 9.86
C GLY A 104 5.97 -5.08 9.19
N LEU A 105 5.73 -5.97 8.22
CA LEU A 105 6.78 -6.84 7.67
C LEU A 105 7.90 -6.08 6.94
N ILE A 106 7.64 -4.82 6.56
CA ILE A 106 8.61 -3.97 5.86
C ILE A 106 9.22 -2.87 6.75
N ASP A 107 8.89 -2.84 8.04
CA ASP A 107 9.33 -1.77 8.97
C ASP A 107 10.86 -1.73 9.15
N SER A 108 11.50 -2.89 9.11
CA SER A 108 12.94 -3.04 9.30
C SER A 108 13.75 -2.93 8.00
N ILE A 109 13.08 -2.70 6.86
CA ILE A 109 13.75 -2.59 5.56
C ILE A 109 14.32 -1.18 5.39
N PRO A 110 15.62 -1.03 5.04
CA PRO A 110 16.23 0.26 4.77
C PRO A 110 15.48 1.06 3.70
N GLY A 111 15.22 2.34 3.96
CA GLY A 111 14.52 3.23 3.03
C GLY A 111 13.00 3.30 3.23
N ILE A 112 12.40 2.39 4.01
CA ILE A 112 11.00 2.48 4.40
C ILE A 112 10.84 3.47 5.54
N VAL A 113 9.97 4.46 5.33
CA VAL A 113 9.69 5.51 6.31
C VAL A 113 8.23 5.41 6.70
N MET A 114 7.96 5.28 8.00
CA MET A 114 6.59 5.36 8.50
C MET A 114 6.02 6.75 8.23
N ALA A 115 4.75 6.82 7.84
CA ALA A 115 4.06 8.09 7.75
C ALA A 115 4.03 8.68 9.17
N THR A 116 4.66 9.83 9.37
CA THR A 116 4.54 10.57 10.62
C THR A 116 3.06 10.84 10.83
N ALA A 117 2.51 10.46 11.99
CA ALA A 117 1.13 10.81 12.32
C ALA A 117 0.94 12.32 12.15
N PRO A 118 -0.18 12.80 11.56
CA PRO A 118 -0.49 14.22 11.59
C PRO A 118 -0.42 14.67 13.05
N GLY A 119 0.46 15.63 13.33
CA GLY A 119 1.14 15.77 14.60
C GLY A 119 0.26 15.68 15.84
N SER A 120 0.78 14.99 16.85
CA SER A 120 0.40 15.19 18.25
C SER A 120 0.91 16.53 18.82
N ASP A 121 1.15 17.54 18.00
CA ASP A 121 1.70 18.85 18.40
C ASP A 121 0.65 19.95 18.30
N ASN A 122 -0.49 19.73 18.97
CA ASN A 122 -1.36 20.79 19.42
C ASN A 122 -2.05 20.39 20.72
N ARG A 123 -1.30 19.78 21.65
CA ARG A 123 -1.67 19.97 23.06
C ARG A 123 -1.30 21.42 23.38
N PRO A 124 -2.24 22.31 23.74
CA PRO A 124 -1.84 23.55 24.35
C PRO A 124 -0.99 23.17 25.56
N GLN A 125 0.30 23.52 25.51
CA GLN A 125 1.11 23.55 26.72
C GLN A 125 0.40 24.55 27.62
N ILE A 126 -0.28 24.06 28.66
CA ILE A 126 -0.73 24.91 29.75
C ILE A 126 0.54 25.29 30.49
N GLY A 127 1.25 26.30 29.97
CA GLY A 127 2.15 27.09 30.76
C GLY A 127 1.30 27.82 31.79
N SER A 128 1.25 27.31 33.02
CA SER A 128 0.75 28.11 34.12
C SER A 128 1.64 29.35 34.21
N THR A 129 1.08 30.50 33.86
CA THR A 129 1.69 31.81 34.05
C THR A 129 1.29 32.42 35.39
N THR A 130 0.93 31.62 36.39
CA THR A 130 0.54 32.14 37.71
C THR A 130 1.79 32.48 38.52
N PRO A 131 2.14 33.75 38.75
CA PRO A 131 3.41 34.12 39.40
C PRO A 131 3.37 33.93 40.93
N ASN A 132 2.25 33.51 41.51
CA ASN A 132 2.07 33.40 42.94
C ASN A 132 1.35 32.10 43.29
N LYS A 133 1.89 31.39 44.30
CA LYS A 133 1.24 30.23 44.93
C LYS A 133 -0.18 30.59 45.37
N SER A 134 -1.11 29.64 45.22
CA SER A 134 -2.47 29.79 45.70
C SER A 134 -2.48 30.02 47.23
N PRO A 135 -3.28 30.96 47.77
CA PRO A 135 -3.32 31.31 49.20
C PRO A 135 -3.65 30.15 50.15
N ILE A 136 -4.13 29.02 49.62
CA ILE A 136 -4.49 27.82 50.38
C ILE A 136 -3.25 27.04 50.85
N GLU A 137 -2.11 27.13 50.16
CA GLU A 137 -0.89 26.42 50.57
C GLU A 137 -0.21 27.06 51.79
N GLY A 138 -0.57 28.30 52.17
CA GLY A 138 -0.06 28.96 53.38
C GLY A 138 -0.90 28.70 54.64
N ALA A 139 -2.03 27.97 54.53
CA ALA A 139 -2.95 27.73 55.64
C ALA A 139 -2.77 26.36 56.32
N LEU A 140 -1.75 25.59 55.92
CA LEU A 140 -1.44 24.25 56.46
C LEU A 140 -0.16 24.21 57.32
N ASP A 141 0.49 25.35 57.53
CA ASP A 141 1.62 25.50 58.46
C ASP A 141 1.16 26.16 59.78
N TRP A 142 0.24 25.53 60.51
CA TRP A 142 -0.01 25.75 61.94
C TRP A 142 -0.83 24.61 62.55
#